data_AF-A0A918NQI5-F1
#
_entry.id   AF-A0A918NQI5-F1
#
_cell.length_a   1.000
_cell.length_b   1.000
_cell.length_c   1.000
_cell.angle_alpha   90.00
_cell.angle_beta   90.00
_cell.angle_gamma   90.00
#
_symmetry.space_group_name_H-M   'P 1'
#
loop_
_entity.id
_entity.type
_entity.pdbx_description
1 polymer ?
#
loop_
_entity_poly.entity_id
_entity_poly.type
_entity_poly.pdbx_seq_one_letter_code
_entity_poly.pdbx_strand_id
1 'polypeptide(L)' 'MNVNPIELQKCLGGMNYPADKKTVVDQAKQHGADKEIMGALEALPDKEYGTPAEINKEVNRHT' A
#
# COMPACT_ATOMS: atom_id res chain seq x y z
N MET A 1 8.80 -5.46 12.47
CA MET A 1 8.73 -5.04 11.06
C MET A 1 8.11 -3.66 11.07
N ASN A 2 8.76 -2.66 10.48
CA ASN A 2 8.38 -1.26 10.66
C ASN A 2 8.09 -0.64 9.29
N VAL A 3 6.92 -0.97 8.73
CA VAL A 3 6.44 -0.30 7.53
C VAL A 3 6.37 1.20 7.82
N ASN A 4 7.17 1.98 7.10
CA ASN A 4 7.18 3.43 7.28
C ASN A 4 5.95 4.02 6.56
N PRO A 5 4.98 4.59 7.31
CA PRO A 5 3.75 5.12 6.72
C PRO A 5 4.00 6.27 5.75
N ILE A 6 5.09 7.03 5.96
CA ILE A 6 5.47 8.15 5.09
C ILE A 6 5.92 7.64 3.72
N GLU A 7 6.78 6.62 3.70
CA GLU A 7 7.29 6.04 2.45
C GLU A 7 6.17 5.30 1.71
N LEU A 8 5.32 4.56 2.42
CA LEU A 8 4.13 3.95 1.84
C LEU A 8 3.21 4.98 1.18
N GLN A 9 2.90 6.09 1.87
CA GLN A 9 2.07 7.16 1.28
C GLN A 9 2.72 7.80 0.04
N LYS A 10 4.04 7.93 -0.01
CA LYS A 10 4.74 8.43 -1.21
C LYS A 10 4.66 7.45 -2.37
N CYS A 11 4.87 6.15 -2.11
CA CYS A 11 4.79 5.10 -3.14
C CYS A 11 3.37 4.97 -3.72
N LEU A 12 2.34 5.22 -2.91
CA LEU A 12 0.94 5.15 -3.29
C LEU A 12 0.34 6.50 -3.71
N GLY A 13 1.14 7.56 -3.65
CA GLY A 13 0.75 8.90 -4.06
C GLY A 13 0.69 9.02 -5.58
N GLY A 14 -0.32 9.74 -6.10
CA GLY A 14 -0.48 9.93 -7.54
C GLY A 14 -1.21 8.79 -8.27
N MET A 15 -1.69 7.78 -7.54
CA MET A 15 -2.58 6.75 -8.10
C MET A 15 -4.00 7.30 -8.25
N ASN A 16 -4.73 6.81 -9.26
CA ASN A 16 -6.12 7.17 -9.47
C ASN A 16 -7.02 6.22 -8.68
N TYR A 17 -7.75 6.75 -7.70
CA TYR A 17 -8.62 5.95 -6.83
C TYR A 17 -10.08 5.96 -7.32
N PRO A 18 -10.86 4.89 -7.07
CA PRO A 18 -10.51 3.66 -6.33
C PRO A 18 -9.54 2.75 -7.08
N ALA A 19 -8.72 2.00 -6.34
CA ALA A 19 -7.75 1.04 -6.87
C ALA A 19 -7.82 -0.30 -6.14
N ASP A 20 -7.68 -1.40 -6.87
CA ASP A 20 -7.65 -2.75 -6.31
C ASP A 20 -6.28 -3.08 -5.69
N LYS A 21 -6.23 -4.11 -4.82
CA LYS A 21 -4.99 -4.57 -4.18
C LYS A 21 -3.85 -4.79 -5.17
N LYS A 22 -4.12 -5.36 -6.34
CA LYS A 22 -3.10 -5.69 -7.34
C LYS A 22 -2.50 -4.41 -7.92
N THR A 23 -3.34 -3.42 -8.26
CA THR A 23 -2.90 -2.10 -8.71
C THR A 23 -2.08 -1.38 -7.63
N VAL A 24 -2.48 -1.49 -6.37
CA VAL A 24 -1.75 -0.92 -5.22
C VAL A 24 -0.36 -1.55 -5.08
N VAL A 25 -0.27 -2.88 -5.14
CA VAL A 25 1.01 -3.62 -5.07
C VAL A 25 1.90 -3.27 -6.27
N ASP A 26 1.33 -3.18 -7.46
CA ASP A 26 2.08 -2.84 -8.67
C ASP A 26 2.62 -1.40 -8.63
N GLN A 27 1.79 -0.44 -8.21
CA GLN A 27 2.24 0.95 -8.02
C GLN A 27 3.37 1.03 -7.00
N ALA A 28 3.21 0.36 -5.85
CA ALA A 28 4.23 0.33 -4.82
C ALA A 28 5.54 -0.28 -5.36
N LYS A 29 5.45 -1.37 -6.12
CA LYS A 29 6.59 -2.00 -6.80
C LYS A 29 7.29 -1.04 -7.76
N GLN A 30 6.54 -0.35 -8.61
CA GLN A 30 7.08 0.62 -9.56
C GLN A 30 7.79 1.78 -8.86
N HIS A 31 7.28 2.20 -7.70
CA HIS A 31 7.88 3.23 -6.86
C HIS A 31 9.04 2.74 -5.99
N GLY A 32 9.48 1.48 -6.12
CA GLY A 32 10.61 0.94 -5.36
C GLY A 32 10.28 0.67 -3.89
N ALA A 33 9.02 0.30 -3.59
CA ALA A 33 8.61 -0.07 -2.25
C ALA A 33 9.45 -1.22 -1.68
N ASP A 34 9.81 -1.07 -0.41
CA ASP A 34 10.62 -2.05 0.31
C ASP A 34 9.90 -3.39 0.49
N LYS A 35 10.66 -4.44 0.80
CA LYS A 35 10.10 -5.79 0.99
C LYS A 35 9.07 -5.84 2.12
N GLU A 36 9.25 -5.04 3.17
CA GLU A 36 8.28 -4.91 4.26
C GLU A 36 6.97 -4.29 3.79
N ILE A 37 7.06 -3.26 2.94
CA ILE A 37 5.89 -2.59 2.35
C ILE A 37 5.16 -3.55 1.43
N MET A 38 5.88 -4.24 0.53
CA MET A 38 5.30 -5.26 -0.34
C MET A 38 4.60 -6.36 0.46
N GLY A 39 5.28 -6.94 1.45
CA GLY A 39 4.69 -8.01 2.26
C GLY A 39 3.42 -7.57 2.99
N ALA A 40 3.39 -6.33 3.48
CA ALA A 40 2.20 -5.77 4.09
C ALA A 40 1.06 -5.54 3.08
N LEU A 41 1.36 -5.05 1.87
CA LEU A 41 0.38 -4.86 0.80
C LEU A 41 -0.16 -6.20 0.27
N GLU A 42 0.67 -7.24 0.20
CA GLU A 42 0.25 -8.59 -0.19
C GLU A 42 -0.64 -9.26 0.87
N ALA A 43 -0.42 -8.93 2.14
CA ALA A 43 -1.24 -9.39 3.27
C ALA A 43 -2.60 -8.68 3.37
N LEU A 44 -2.83 -7.62 2.60
CA LEU A 44 -4.09 -6.90 2.59
C LEU A 44 -5.24 -7.74 2.01
N PRO A 45 -6.48 -7.52 2.50
CA PRO A 45 -7.65 -8.13 1.90
C PRO A 45 -7.83 -7.67 0.44
N ASP A 46 -8.32 -8.58 -0.39
CA ASP A 46 -8.62 -8.29 -1.80
C ASP A 46 -9.89 -7.43 -1.89
N LYS A 47 -9.72 -6.11 -1.85
CA LYS A 47 -10.79 -5.12 -1.96
C LYS A 47 -10.31 -3.86 -2.68
N GLU A 48 -11.26 -3.02 -3.06
CA GLU A 48 -10.96 -1.68 -3.57
C GLU A 48 -10.66 -0.73 -2.42
N TYR A 49 -9.58 0.03 -2.59
CA TYR A 49 -9.16 1.09 -1.69
C TYR A 49 -9.50 2.43 -2.32
N GLY A 50 -10.13 3.32 -1.55
CA GLY A 50 -10.49 4.65 -2.01
C GLY A 50 -9.37 5.68 -1.83
N THR A 51 -8.40 5.39 -0.95
CA THR A 51 -7.32 6.34 -0.64
C THR A 51 -6.03 5.64 -0.20
N PRO A 52 -4.86 6.30 -0.36
CA PRO A 52 -3.60 5.79 0.18
C PRO A 52 -3.60 5.76 1.72
N ALA A 53 -4.39 6.62 2.35
CA ALA A 53 -4.55 6.68 3.79
C ALA A 53 -5.28 5.43 4.33
N GLU A 54 -6.29 4.91 3.63
CA GLU A 54 -6.95 3.66 3.99
C GLU A 54 -6.00 2.47 3.93
N ILE A 55 -5.18 2.40 2.88
CA ILE A 55 -4.17 1.34 2.71
C ILE A 55 -3.16 1.40 3.85
N ASN A 56 -2.63 2.59 4.14
CA ASN A 56 -1.69 2.79 5.25
C ASN A 56 -2.30 2.40 6.61
N LYS A 57 -3.57 2.72 6.83
CA LYS A 57 -4.28 2.36 8.06
C LYS A 57 -4.50 0.85 8.17
N GLU A 58 -4.81 0.16 7.08
CA GLU A 58 -4.96 -1.29 7.07
C GLU A 58 -3.64 -2.03 7.26
N VAL A 59 -2.60 -1.59 6.57
CA VAL A 59 -1.24 -2.12 6.73
C VAL A 59 -0.84 -2.00 8.19
N ASN A 60 -0.95 -0.82 8.80
CA ASN A 60 -0.61 -0.60 10.20
C ASN A 60 -1.45 -1.44 11.18
N ARG A 61 -2.67 -1.85 10.78
CA ARG A 61 -3.54 -2.70 11.62
C ARG A 61 -3.17 -4.20 11.57
N HIS A 62 -2.38 -4.63 10.59
CA HIS A 62 -1.99 -6.03 10.39
C HIS A 62 -0.49 -6.33 10.66
N THR A 63 0.31 -5.29 10.95
CA THR A 63 1.68 -5.44 11.49
C THR A 63 1.69 -5.32 13.01
#